data_AF-A0AAJ0TF96-F1
#
_entry.id   AF-A0AAJ0TF96-F1
#
_cell.length_a   1.000
_cell.length_b   1.000
_cell.length_c   1.000
_cell.angle_alpha   90.00
_cell.angle_beta   90.00
_cell.angle_gamma   90.00
#
_symmetry.space_group_name_H-M   'P 1'
#
loop_
_entity.id
_entity.type
_entity.pdbx_description
1 polymer ?
#
loop_
_entity_poly.entity_id
_entity_poly.type
_entity_poly.pdbx_seq_one_letter_code
_entity_poly.pdbx_strand_id
1 'polypeptide(L)'
;MKKQRVGNKLYWNIFLGLVVVLIIIYGINIFATGSLLSPLKGATEKQRPTNLYLTLITNNCTNCFDMNSVVSFIKKQNVKVLQERNLTSSDKEAQDIIIKQNISSLPTLVITGETLHGNMTSIWRGLGAQPVNGVVVIGGFPPYYSLDKQKVVGVVQVIMLNDSSCAGCYNVETHLQILSRFGVFINKSVTYDILSNNGKDLLQKYNITKIPTIILSSDASVYSALNQVWTQVGTTEKDGYYVFRDTGQMGTYKDLSQSKVINATG
;
A
#
# COMPACT_ATOMS: atom_id res chain seq x y z
N MET A 1 29.98 95.39 -7.24
CA MET A 1 29.74 94.12 -7.96
C MET A 1 28.98 93.15 -7.06
N LYS A 2 27.64 93.14 -7.14
CA LYS A 2 26.74 92.22 -6.41
C LYS A 2 26.01 91.35 -7.43
N LYS A 3 26.60 90.24 -7.86
CA LYS A 3 25.90 89.29 -8.76
C LYS A 3 26.60 87.92 -8.80
N GLN A 4 26.53 87.12 -7.72
CA GLN A 4 26.92 85.69 -7.81
C GLN A 4 26.55 84.80 -6.61
N ARG A 5 25.48 85.09 -5.85
CA ARG A 5 25.04 84.24 -4.71
C ARG A 5 23.69 83.54 -4.87
N VAL A 6 23.09 83.58 -6.06
CA VAL A 6 21.78 82.97 -6.31
C VAL A 6 21.88 81.59 -7.00
N GLY A 7 22.99 81.29 -7.67
CA GLY A 7 23.18 80.00 -8.35
C GLY A 7 23.26 78.79 -7.40
N ASN A 8 23.98 78.92 -6.28
CA ASN A 8 24.34 77.76 -5.45
C ASN A 8 23.14 77.11 -4.72
N LYS A 9 22.11 77.89 -4.38
CA LYS A 9 20.93 77.37 -3.66
C LYS A 9 20.02 76.54 -4.58
N LEU A 10 19.94 76.92 -5.85
CA LEU A 10 19.17 76.18 -6.86
C LEU A 10 19.83 74.83 -7.18
N TYR A 11 21.15 74.81 -7.40
CA TYR A 11 21.89 73.57 -7.63
C TYR A 11 21.85 72.62 -6.44
N TRP A 12 21.92 73.14 -5.21
CA TRP A 12 21.81 72.32 -4.00
C TRP A 12 20.43 71.66 -3.87
N ASN A 13 19.34 72.38 -4.13
CA ASN A 13 18.00 71.82 -4.09
C ASN A 13 17.76 70.77 -5.18
N ILE A 14 18.32 70.96 -6.38
CA ILE A 14 18.27 69.97 -7.47
C ILE A 14 19.05 68.71 -7.08
N PHE A 15 20.25 68.88 -6.53
CA PHE A 15 21.07 67.75 -6.06
C PHE A 15 20.36 66.95 -4.97
N LEU A 16 19.79 67.63 -3.97
CA LEU A 16 19.07 66.99 -2.87
C LEU A 16 17.81 66.26 -3.37
N GLY A 17 17.11 66.83 -4.35
CA GLY A 17 16.01 66.16 -5.05
C GLY A 17 16.44 64.88 -5.77
N LEU A 18 17.56 64.92 -6.49
CA LEU A 18 18.11 63.74 -7.18
C LEU A 18 18.54 62.63 -6.21
N VAL A 19 19.14 62.99 -5.07
CA VAL A 19 19.52 62.02 -4.03
C VAL A 19 18.29 61.32 -3.45
N VAL A 20 17.21 62.07 -3.17
CA VAL A 20 15.95 61.48 -2.67
C VAL A 20 15.34 60.52 -3.69
N VAL A 21 15.31 60.90 -4.97
CA VAL A 21 14.80 60.02 -6.05
C VAL A 21 15.64 58.75 -6.16
N LEU A 22 16.98 58.84 -6.06
CA LEU A 22 17.86 57.69 -6.09
C LEU A 22 17.63 56.74 -4.90
N ILE A 23 17.43 57.28 -3.69
CA ILE A 23 17.12 56.48 -2.50
C ILE A 23 15.78 55.74 -2.67
N ILE A 24 14.77 56.42 -3.24
CA ILE A 24 13.46 55.80 -3.51
C ILE A 24 13.60 54.68 -4.56
N ILE A 25 14.31 54.92 -5.66
CA ILE A 25 14.56 53.89 -6.70
C ILE A 25 15.33 52.70 -6.12
N TYR A 26 16.35 52.96 -5.30
CA TYR A 26 17.13 51.91 -4.64
C TYR A 26 16.26 51.08 -3.67
N GLY A 27 15.41 51.75 -2.88
CA GLY A 27 14.45 51.09 -1.99
C GLY A 27 13.44 50.22 -2.75
N ILE A 28 12.90 50.72 -3.87
CA ILE A 28 12.00 49.95 -4.75
C ILE A 28 12.72 48.73 -5.33
N ASN A 29 13.97 48.88 -5.77
CA ASN A 29 14.76 47.76 -6.29
C ASN A 29 15.05 46.69 -5.22
N ILE A 30 15.36 47.08 -3.98
CA ILE A 30 15.54 46.11 -2.87
C ILE A 30 14.22 45.39 -2.57
N PHE A 31 13.11 46.13 -2.50
CA PHE A 31 11.81 45.54 -2.20
C PHE A 31 11.34 44.58 -3.30
N ALA A 32 11.44 45.00 -4.57
CA ALA A 32 11.08 44.18 -5.73
C ALA A 32 11.96 42.94 -5.85
N THR A 33 13.27 43.03 -5.61
CA THR A 33 14.16 41.85 -5.63
C THR A 33 13.89 40.91 -4.45
N GLY A 34 13.58 41.45 -3.26
CA GLY A 34 13.18 40.65 -2.10
C GLY A 34 11.90 39.85 -2.34
N SER A 35 10.86 40.47 -2.93
CA SER A 35 9.59 39.78 -3.23
C SER A 35 9.69 38.81 -4.41
N LEU A 36 10.61 39.03 -5.35
CA LEU A 36 10.84 38.12 -6.48
C LEU A 36 11.65 36.87 -6.07
N LEU A 37 12.53 36.99 -5.07
CA LEU A 37 13.39 35.90 -4.61
C LEU A 37 12.74 35.01 -3.55
N SER A 38 11.72 35.49 -2.82
CA SER A 38 11.04 34.66 -1.81
C SER A 38 10.34 33.41 -2.39
N PRO A 39 9.66 33.45 -3.56
CA PRO A 39 9.09 32.25 -4.16
C PRO A 39 10.18 31.28 -4.66
N LEU A 40 11.34 31.80 -5.11
CA LEU A 40 12.44 30.98 -5.61
C LEU A 40 13.13 30.20 -4.49
N LYS A 41 13.33 30.82 -3.31
CA LYS A 41 13.86 30.11 -2.12
C LYS A 41 12.93 28.99 -1.64
N GLY A 42 11.61 29.20 -1.68
CA GLY A 42 10.63 28.17 -1.38
C GLY A 42 10.56 27.05 -2.45
N ALA A 43 10.77 27.41 -3.71
CA ALA A 43 10.82 26.45 -4.82
C ALA A 43 12.03 25.50 -4.73
N THR A 44 13.21 26.01 -4.35
CA THR A 44 14.41 25.18 -4.17
C THR A 44 14.29 24.21 -3.00
N GLU A 45 13.67 24.64 -1.89
CA GLU A 45 13.47 23.78 -0.71
C GLU A 45 12.41 22.70 -0.95
N LYS A 46 11.41 22.95 -1.80
CA LYS A 46 10.38 21.96 -2.14
C LYS A 46 10.86 20.88 -3.13
N GLN A 47 11.93 21.16 -3.87
CA GLN A 47 12.46 20.25 -4.89
C GLN A 47 13.58 19.34 -4.37
N ARG A 48 14.17 19.65 -3.21
CA ARG A 48 15.25 18.82 -2.68
C ARG A 48 14.73 17.43 -2.29
N PRO A 49 15.57 16.39 -2.36
CA PRO A 49 15.20 15.06 -1.91
C PRO A 49 14.86 15.03 -0.42
N THR A 50 13.87 14.21 -0.07
CA THR A 50 13.47 13.97 1.33
C THR A 50 14.45 13.03 2.01
N ASN A 51 15.05 13.44 3.13
CA ASN A 51 15.99 12.59 3.87
C ASN A 51 15.27 11.57 4.75
N LEU A 52 15.53 10.28 4.52
CA LEU A 52 14.88 9.18 5.24
C LEU A 52 15.88 8.19 5.84
N TYR A 53 15.45 7.55 6.93
CA TYR A 53 16.13 6.42 7.56
C TYR A 53 15.17 5.24 7.53
N LEU A 54 15.64 4.10 7.03
CA LEU A 54 14.84 2.88 6.87
C LEU A 54 15.35 1.80 7.81
N THR A 55 14.46 1.22 8.61
CA THR A 55 14.75 0.04 9.44
C THR A 55 13.74 -1.05 9.12
N LEU A 56 14.17 -2.08 8.39
CA LEU A 56 13.37 -3.26 8.09
C LEU A 56 13.58 -4.30 9.20
N ILE A 57 12.49 -4.70 9.84
CA ILE A 57 12.48 -5.74 10.88
C ILE A 57 11.84 -6.99 10.30
N THR A 58 12.57 -8.10 10.34
CA THR A 58 12.13 -9.40 9.80
C THR A 58 12.19 -10.51 10.85
N ASN A 59 11.76 -11.71 10.48
CA ASN A 59 12.02 -12.95 11.20
C ASN A 59 12.45 -14.05 10.22
N ASN A 60 12.50 -15.30 10.67
CA ASN A 60 12.83 -16.47 9.85
C ASN A 60 11.67 -16.96 8.96
N CYS A 61 10.65 -16.15 8.68
CA CYS A 61 9.52 -16.54 7.86
C CYS A 61 9.88 -16.53 6.37
N THR A 62 9.89 -17.71 5.74
CA THR A 62 10.21 -17.86 4.31
C THR A 62 9.05 -17.50 3.38
N ASN A 63 7.82 -17.57 3.87
CA ASN A 63 6.60 -17.36 3.06
C ASN A 63 5.96 -15.99 3.29
N CYS A 64 6.61 -15.13 4.09
CA CYS A 64 6.07 -13.80 4.37
C CYS A 64 6.33 -12.84 3.22
N PHE A 65 5.52 -11.79 3.14
CA PHE A 65 5.60 -10.77 2.10
C PHE A 65 6.99 -10.13 2.01
N ASP A 66 7.53 -10.01 0.80
CA ASP A 66 8.84 -9.41 0.58
C ASP A 66 8.79 -7.87 0.59
N MET A 67 9.26 -7.28 1.69
CA MET A 67 9.32 -5.83 1.87
C MET A 67 10.32 -5.12 0.96
N ASN A 68 11.23 -5.82 0.27
CA ASN A 68 12.15 -5.21 -0.67
C ASN A 68 11.42 -4.48 -1.81
N SER A 69 10.24 -4.97 -2.21
CA SER A 69 9.40 -4.29 -3.21
C SER A 69 8.90 -2.94 -2.71
N VAL A 70 8.52 -2.85 -1.42
CA VAL A 70 8.08 -1.60 -0.78
C VAL A 70 9.25 -0.64 -0.62
N VAL A 71 10.41 -1.13 -0.16
CA VAL A 71 11.64 -0.34 -0.05
C VAL A 71 12.05 0.23 -1.41
N SER A 72 12.01 -0.59 -2.46
CA SER A 72 12.32 -0.18 -3.83
C SER A 72 11.33 0.86 -4.36
N PHE A 73 10.04 0.71 -4.07
CA PHE A 73 9.03 1.69 -4.42
C PHE A 73 9.29 3.05 -3.74
N ILE A 74 9.69 3.06 -2.47
CA ILE A 74 10.03 4.28 -1.73
C ILE A 74 11.29 4.93 -2.31
N LYS A 75 12.35 4.15 -2.60
CA LYS A 75 13.60 4.66 -3.18
C LYS A 75 13.42 5.28 -4.57
N LYS A 76 12.40 4.87 -5.33
CA LYS A 76 12.05 5.47 -6.63
C LYS A 76 11.36 6.84 -6.50
N GLN A 77 10.95 7.23 -5.29
CA GLN A 77 10.44 8.57 -5.02
C GLN A 77 11.61 9.57 -4.91
N ASN A 78 11.31 10.88 -4.84
CA ASN A 78 12.33 11.92 -4.64
C ASN A 78 12.86 11.93 -3.19
N VAL A 79 13.51 10.85 -2.79
CA VAL A 79 14.02 10.61 -1.43
C VAL A 79 15.53 10.32 -1.47
N LYS A 80 16.22 10.73 -0.42
CA LYS A 80 17.60 10.37 -0.13
C LYS A 80 17.62 9.50 1.12
N VAL A 81 17.85 8.20 0.94
CA VAL A 81 18.00 7.26 2.07
C VAL A 81 19.38 7.46 2.69
N LEU A 82 19.41 8.02 3.90
CA LEU A 82 20.65 8.29 4.62
C LEU A 82 21.18 7.05 5.35
N GLN A 83 20.29 6.15 5.75
CA GLN A 83 20.64 4.89 6.39
C GLN A 83 19.57 3.84 6.11
N GLU A 84 20.03 2.61 5.94
CA GLU A 84 19.18 1.42 5.81
C GLU A 84 19.72 0.34 6.74
N ARG A 85 18.84 -0.21 7.57
CA ARG A 85 19.17 -1.25 8.55
C ARG A 85 18.21 -2.41 8.38
N ASN A 86 18.76 -3.61 8.43
CA ASN A 86 18.00 -4.84 8.46
C ASN A 86 18.22 -5.46 9.83
N LEU A 87 17.14 -5.59 10.61
CA LEU A 87 17.13 -6.21 11.92
C LEU A 87 16.25 -7.45 11.89
N THR A 88 16.55 -8.39 12.77
CA THR A 88 15.74 -9.56 13.04
C THR A 88 14.98 -9.37 14.35
N SER A 89 13.83 -10.02 14.51
CA SER A 89 13.03 -9.96 15.74
C SER A 89 13.76 -10.44 17.01
N SER A 90 14.89 -11.13 16.86
CA SER A 90 15.78 -11.53 17.96
C SER A 90 16.72 -10.43 18.42
N ASP A 91 16.95 -9.38 17.61
CA ASP A 91 17.83 -8.28 17.98
C ASP A 91 17.20 -7.42 19.08
N LYS A 92 17.99 -7.08 20.10
CA LYS A 92 17.50 -6.27 21.24
C LYS A 92 16.91 -4.93 20.78
N GLU A 93 17.56 -4.29 19.81
CA GLU A 93 17.08 -3.04 19.22
C GLU A 93 15.73 -3.22 18.50
N ALA A 94 15.55 -4.33 17.75
CA ALA A 94 14.30 -4.60 17.08
C ALA A 94 13.15 -4.79 18.07
N GLN A 95 13.40 -5.49 19.19
CA GLN A 95 12.41 -5.67 20.25
C GLN A 95 11.97 -4.34 20.86
N ASP A 96 12.91 -3.43 21.10
CA ASP A 96 12.60 -2.10 21.63
C ASP A 96 11.75 -1.29 20.64
N ILE A 97 12.04 -1.39 19.33
CA ILE A 97 11.23 -0.75 18.29
C ILE A 97 9.83 -1.37 18.20
N ILE A 98 9.72 -2.70 18.25
CA ILE A 98 8.45 -3.43 18.21
C ILE A 98 7.54 -2.96 19.35
N ILE A 99 8.06 -2.91 20.58
CA ILE A 99 7.33 -2.46 21.76
C ILE A 99 6.96 -0.98 21.62
N LYS A 100 7.94 -0.12 21.30
CA LYS A 100 7.73 1.33 21.23
C LYS A 100 6.70 1.74 20.17
N GLN A 101 6.67 1.03 19.04
CA GLN A 101 5.80 1.33 17.91
C GLN A 101 4.53 0.45 17.87
N ASN A 102 4.31 -0.41 18.86
CA ASN A 102 3.20 -1.37 18.91
C ASN A 102 3.06 -2.20 17.62
N ILE A 103 4.18 -2.71 17.11
CA ILE A 103 4.19 -3.54 15.89
C ILE A 103 3.59 -4.91 16.24
N SER A 104 2.59 -5.36 15.47
CA SER A 104 1.89 -6.64 15.68
C SER A 104 2.19 -7.71 14.62
N SER A 105 2.92 -7.34 13.56
CA SER A 105 3.23 -8.22 12.43
C SER A 105 4.65 -8.05 11.91
N LEU A 106 5.22 -9.12 11.36
CA LEU A 106 6.50 -9.10 10.65
C LEU A 106 6.36 -9.75 9.25
N PRO A 107 7.10 -9.27 8.24
CA PRO A 107 8.06 -8.17 8.31
C PRO A 107 7.39 -6.80 8.42
N THR A 108 8.12 -5.83 8.97
CA THR A 108 7.67 -4.44 9.11
C THR A 108 8.81 -3.48 8.81
N LEU A 109 8.50 -2.46 8.02
CA LEU A 109 9.39 -1.35 7.70
C LEU A 109 9.05 -0.14 8.57
N VAL A 110 10.03 0.30 9.37
CA VAL A 110 9.95 1.52 10.17
C VAL A 110 10.77 2.61 9.48
N ILE A 111 10.14 3.76 9.27
CA ILE A 111 10.70 4.88 8.53
C ILE A 111 10.72 6.11 9.44
N THR A 112 11.88 6.76 9.54
CA THR A 112 12.06 8.01 10.29
C THR A 112 12.77 9.06 9.44
N GLY A 113 12.91 10.28 9.95
CA GLY A 113 13.50 11.42 9.23
C GLY A 113 12.42 12.41 8.80
N GLU A 114 12.51 12.90 7.57
CA GLU A 114 11.61 13.93 7.02
C GLU A 114 10.29 13.34 6.49
N THR A 115 9.61 12.50 7.27
CA THR A 115 8.41 11.75 6.84
C THR A 115 7.20 12.63 6.49
N LEU A 116 7.23 13.91 6.85
CA LEU A 116 6.19 14.91 6.55
C LEU A 116 6.58 15.87 5.41
N HIS A 117 7.78 15.75 4.84
CA HIS A 117 8.24 16.64 3.78
C HIS A 117 7.61 16.31 2.43
N GLY A 118 7.44 17.31 1.58
CA GLY A 118 7.01 17.14 0.19
C GLY A 118 5.65 16.42 0.04
N ASN A 119 5.61 15.36 -0.76
CA ASN A 119 4.43 14.55 -1.04
C ASN A 119 4.38 13.25 -0.23
N MET A 120 5.26 13.07 0.78
CA MET A 120 5.42 11.80 1.47
C MET A 120 4.15 11.34 2.20
N THR A 121 3.36 12.25 2.76
CA THR A 121 2.08 11.90 3.40
C THR A 121 1.09 11.19 2.47
N SER A 122 1.07 11.57 1.19
CA SER A 122 0.23 10.93 0.18
C SER A 122 0.76 9.54 -0.19
N ILE A 123 2.09 9.40 -0.25
CA ILE A 123 2.75 8.11 -0.48
C ILE A 123 2.44 7.14 0.65
N TRP A 124 2.56 7.58 1.91
CA TRP A 124 2.24 6.75 3.08
C TRP A 124 0.79 6.30 3.07
N ARG A 125 -0.14 7.22 2.77
CA ARG A 125 -1.56 6.87 2.65
C ARG A 125 -1.80 5.80 1.59
N GLY A 126 -1.12 5.89 0.45
CA GLY A 126 -1.20 4.88 -0.62
C GLY A 126 -0.67 3.51 -0.19
N LEU A 127 0.27 3.47 0.75
CA LEU A 127 0.79 2.24 1.36
C LEU A 127 0.00 1.81 2.61
N GLY A 128 -1.14 2.47 2.91
CA GLY A 128 -1.97 2.15 4.07
C GLY A 128 -1.39 2.61 5.41
N ALA A 129 -0.41 3.51 5.42
CA ALA A 129 0.26 4.00 6.62
C ALA A 129 0.03 5.51 6.83
N GLN A 130 0.19 5.96 8.08
CA GLN A 130 0.19 7.38 8.44
C GLN A 130 1.34 7.67 9.41
N PRO A 131 1.99 8.84 9.31
CA PRO A 131 3.04 9.23 10.24
C PRO A 131 2.45 9.54 11.62
N VAL A 132 3.03 8.94 12.67
CA VAL A 132 2.73 9.22 14.08
C VAL A 132 4.01 9.69 14.74
N ASN A 133 4.02 10.93 15.27
CA ASN A 133 5.22 11.55 15.86
C ASN A 133 6.46 11.52 14.93
N GLY A 134 6.25 11.72 13.62
CA GLY A 134 7.32 11.68 12.61
C GLY A 134 7.82 10.28 12.24
N VAL A 135 7.23 9.21 12.77
CA VAL A 135 7.55 7.82 12.46
C VAL A 135 6.45 7.23 11.58
N VAL A 136 6.82 6.51 10.53
CA VAL A 136 5.89 5.74 9.69
C VAL A 136 6.20 4.27 9.85
N VAL A 137 5.17 3.47 10.12
CA VAL A 137 5.27 2.00 10.25
C VAL A 137 4.45 1.38 9.13
N ILE A 138 5.10 0.56 8.31
CA ILE A 138 4.47 -0.12 7.17
C ILE A 138 4.67 -1.62 7.34
N GLY A 139 3.58 -2.38 7.43
CA GLY A 139 3.61 -3.81 7.65
C GLY A 139 2.22 -4.43 7.50
N GLY A 140 2.09 -5.70 7.85
CA GLY A 140 0.80 -6.40 7.83
C GLY A 140 0.33 -6.86 6.44
N PHE A 141 1.20 -6.78 5.41
CA PHE A 141 0.92 -7.36 4.10
C PHE A 141 0.95 -8.89 4.19
N PRO A 142 -0.15 -9.60 3.87
CA PRO A 142 -0.14 -11.06 3.92
C PRO A 142 0.71 -11.70 2.80
N PRO A 143 1.34 -12.85 3.07
CA PRO A 143 1.43 -13.50 4.37
C PRO A 143 2.38 -12.75 5.32
N TYR A 144 2.10 -12.79 6.62
CA TYR A 144 2.96 -12.19 7.63
C TYR A 144 2.99 -13.05 8.89
N TYR A 145 4.05 -12.93 9.68
CA TYR A 145 4.12 -13.51 11.01
C TYR A 145 3.41 -12.58 12.00
N SER A 146 2.33 -13.07 12.61
CA SER A 146 1.63 -12.35 13.68
C SER A 146 2.37 -12.56 14.99
N LEU A 147 2.78 -11.47 15.63
CA LEU A 147 3.43 -11.50 16.93
C LEU A 147 2.46 -11.96 18.03
N ASP A 148 1.19 -11.56 17.94
CA ASP A 148 0.15 -11.96 18.89
C ASP A 148 -0.18 -13.46 18.80
N LYS A 149 -0.32 -13.98 17.58
CA LYS A 149 -0.66 -15.39 17.35
C LYS A 149 0.56 -16.32 17.30
N GLN A 150 1.76 -15.74 17.32
CA GLN A 150 3.05 -16.43 17.17
C GLN A 150 3.12 -17.40 15.97
N LYS A 151 2.46 -17.05 14.87
CA LYS A 151 2.41 -17.87 13.65
C LYS A 151 2.30 -17.04 12.38
N VAL A 152 2.66 -17.65 11.26
CA VAL A 152 2.40 -17.07 9.93
C VAL A 152 0.89 -17.13 9.64
N VAL A 153 0.35 -16.04 9.14
CA VAL A 153 -1.07 -15.84 8.80
C VAL A 153 -1.16 -15.40 7.34
N GLY A 154 -2.27 -15.73 6.67
CA GLY A 154 -2.51 -15.35 5.29
C GLY A 154 -1.94 -16.33 4.27
N VAL A 155 -1.51 -17.53 4.69
CA VAL A 155 -1.12 -18.60 3.77
C VAL A 155 -2.38 -19.39 3.40
N VAL A 156 -2.94 -19.12 2.22
CA VAL A 156 -4.23 -19.68 1.84
C VAL A 156 -4.07 -21.07 1.23
N GLN A 157 -4.88 -22.02 1.70
CA GLN A 157 -5.16 -23.26 1.01
C GLN A 157 -6.42 -23.11 0.16
N VAL A 158 -6.34 -23.54 -1.09
CA VAL A 158 -7.49 -23.59 -2.01
C VAL A 158 -7.91 -25.05 -2.21
N ILE A 159 -9.17 -25.35 -1.95
CA ILE A 159 -9.80 -26.62 -2.33
C ILE A 159 -10.72 -26.33 -3.51
N MET A 160 -10.50 -27.02 -4.62
CA MET A 160 -11.29 -26.91 -5.83
C MET A 160 -12.18 -28.13 -5.94
N LEU A 161 -13.48 -27.92 -6.15
CA LEU A 161 -14.43 -28.98 -6.43
C LEU A 161 -14.80 -28.93 -7.90
N ASN A 162 -14.63 -30.06 -8.58
CA ASN A 162 -14.94 -30.23 -9.99
C ASN A 162 -15.77 -31.50 -10.23
N ASP A 163 -16.42 -31.59 -11.39
CA ASP A 163 -17.10 -32.79 -11.86
C ASP A 163 -16.47 -33.25 -13.17
N SER A 164 -15.69 -34.33 -13.10
CA SER A 164 -15.07 -34.95 -14.27
C SER A 164 -16.08 -35.41 -15.33
N SER A 165 -17.35 -35.62 -14.97
CA SER A 165 -18.41 -35.91 -15.94
C SER A 165 -18.95 -34.67 -16.66
N CYS A 166 -18.66 -33.46 -16.17
CA CYS A 166 -19.10 -32.21 -16.78
C CYS A 166 -18.04 -31.63 -17.74
N ALA A 167 -17.93 -32.19 -18.94
CA ALA A 167 -16.96 -31.73 -19.94
C ALA A 167 -17.15 -30.26 -20.39
N GLY A 168 -18.37 -29.73 -20.27
CA GLY A 168 -18.69 -28.34 -20.64
C GLY A 168 -18.53 -27.32 -19.51
N CYS A 169 -18.27 -27.75 -18.27
CA CYS A 169 -18.10 -26.86 -17.14
C CYS A 169 -16.81 -26.03 -17.27
N TYR A 170 -16.81 -24.81 -16.70
CA TYR A 170 -15.63 -23.94 -16.75
C TYR A 170 -14.43 -24.55 -15.99
N ASN A 171 -13.20 -24.14 -16.33
CA ASN A 171 -12.03 -24.64 -15.60
C ASN A 171 -11.93 -24.00 -14.20
N VAL A 172 -12.08 -24.80 -13.14
CA VAL A 172 -11.99 -24.32 -11.75
C VAL A 172 -10.65 -23.64 -11.43
N GLU A 173 -9.56 -24.08 -12.07
CA GLU A 173 -8.21 -23.55 -11.85
C GLU A 173 -8.06 -22.07 -12.28
N THR A 174 -8.97 -21.55 -13.12
CA THR A 174 -9.02 -20.12 -13.47
C THR A 174 -9.14 -19.23 -12.22
N HIS A 175 -9.72 -19.75 -11.12
CA HIS A 175 -9.78 -19.02 -9.86
C HIS A 175 -8.41 -18.72 -9.26
N LEU A 176 -7.39 -19.54 -9.48
CA LEU A 176 -6.06 -19.31 -8.92
C LEU A 176 -5.45 -18.00 -9.43
N GLN A 177 -5.64 -17.71 -10.72
CA GLN A 177 -5.19 -16.46 -11.33
C GLN A 177 -5.98 -15.25 -10.80
N ILE A 178 -7.29 -15.41 -10.60
CA ILE A 178 -8.16 -14.36 -10.05
C ILE A 178 -7.76 -14.04 -8.62
N LEU A 179 -7.58 -15.05 -7.77
CA LEU A 179 -7.15 -14.90 -6.38
C LEU A 179 -5.79 -14.19 -6.29
N SER A 180 -4.84 -14.52 -7.18
CA SER A 180 -3.56 -13.83 -7.26
C SER A 180 -3.70 -12.32 -7.53
N ARG A 181 -4.69 -11.90 -8.34
CA ARG A 181 -4.97 -10.46 -8.58
C ARG A 181 -5.51 -9.74 -7.34
N PHE A 182 -6.12 -10.46 -6.41
CA PHE A 182 -6.49 -9.94 -5.08
C PHE A 182 -5.32 -9.97 -4.09
N GLY A 183 -4.13 -10.33 -4.54
CA GLY A 183 -2.93 -10.45 -3.71
C GLY A 183 -2.89 -11.73 -2.87
N VAL A 184 -3.81 -12.67 -3.06
CA VAL A 184 -3.90 -13.89 -2.24
C VAL A 184 -2.69 -14.78 -2.49
N PHE A 185 -1.94 -15.07 -1.44
CA PHE A 185 -0.85 -16.03 -1.49
C PHE A 185 -1.36 -17.45 -1.26
N ILE A 186 -1.17 -18.30 -2.27
CA ILE A 186 -1.62 -19.69 -2.26
C ILE A 186 -0.40 -20.59 -2.14
N ASN A 187 -0.30 -21.33 -1.03
CA ASN A 187 0.79 -22.29 -0.82
C ASN A 187 0.40 -23.73 -1.19
N LYS A 188 -0.90 -24.02 -1.17
CA LYS A 188 -1.42 -25.35 -1.48
C LYS A 188 -2.75 -25.22 -2.19
N SER A 189 -2.88 -25.92 -3.30
CA SER A 189 -4.17 -26.18 -3.93
C SER A 189 -4.39 -27.69 -4.05
N VAL A 190 -5.64 -28.10 -3.96
CA VAL A 190 -6.05 -29.50 -4.21
C VAL A 190 -7.37 -29.49 -4.95
N THR A 191 -7.51 -30.41 -5.89
CA THR A 191 -8.77 -30.61 -6.62
C THR A 191 -9.38 -31.94 -6.20
N TYR A 192 -10.66 -31.93 -5.86
CA TYR A 192 -11.45 -33.14 -5.64
C TYR A 192 -12.57 -33.21 -6.66
N ASP A 193 -12.77 -34.42 -7.19
CA ASP A 193 -13.97 -34.74 -7.95
C ASP A 193 -15.16 -34.90 -7.00
N ILE A 194 -16.33 -34.38 -7.38
CA ILE A 194 -17.55 -34.47 -6.56
C ILE A 194 -18.02 -35.91 -6.30
N LEU A 195 -17.59 -36.90 -7.08
CA LEU A 195 -17.90 -38.31 -6.87
C LEU A 195 -16.93 -39.01 -5.90
N SER A 196 -15.78 -38.38 -5.61
CA SER A 196 -14.83 -38.86 -4.60
C SER A 196 -15.39 -38.70 -3.18
N ASN A 197 -14.90 -39.49 -2.23
CA ASN A 197 -15.32 -39.40 -0.82
C ASN A 197 -15.11 -37.98 -0.26
N ASN A 198 -13.92 -37.41 -0.44
CA ASN A 198 -13.62 -36.05 -0.01
C ASN A 198 -14.52 -34.99 -0.67
N GLY A 199 -14.82 -35.16 -1.97
CA GLY A 199 -15.73 -34.27 -2.69
C GLY A 199 -17.13 -34.29 -2.09
N LYS A 200 -17.70 -35.48 -1.87
CA LYS A 200 -19.03 -35.66 -1.26
C LYS A 200 -19.10 -35.06 0.15
N ASP A 201 -18.08 -35.31 0.97
CA ASP A 201 -18.01 -34.77 2.33
C ASP A 201 -18.02 -33.24 2.33
N LEU A 202 -17.29 -32.61 1.41
CA LEU A 202 -17.26 -31.15 1.26
C LEU A 202 -18.58 -30.57 0.74
N LEU A 203 -19.22 -31.24 -0.22
CA LEU A 203 -20.54 -30.84 -0.71
C LEU A 203 -21.57 -30.84 0.42
N GLN A 204 -21.57 -31.89 1.25
CA GLN A 204 -22.46 -32.01 2.39
C GLN A 204 -22.13 -30.98 3.47
N LYS A 205 -20.85 -30.89 3.87
CA LYS A 205 -20.40 -29.99 4.95
C LYS A 205 -20.77 -28.54 4.68
N TYR A 206 -20.56 -28.08 3.45
CA TYR A 206 -20.80 -26.69 3.07
C TYR A 206 -22.09 -26.48 2.27
N ASN A 207 -22.93 -27.50 2.13
CA ASN A 207 -24.19 -27.43 1.38
C ASN A 207 -24.00 -26.82 -0.03
N ILE A 208 -23.03 -27.34 -0.78
CA ILE A 208 -22.66 -26.83 -2.11
C ILE A 208 -23.59 -27.45 -3.15
N THR A 209 -24.30 -26.60 -3.89
CA THR A 209 -25.27 -27.01 -4.92
C THR A 209 -24.83 -26.68 -6.34
N LYS A 210 -23.75 -25.91 -6.51
CA LYS A 210 -23.23 -25.50 -7.81
C LYS A 210 -21.74 -25.78 -7.92
N ILE A 211 -21.35 -26.31 -9.07
CA ILE A 211 -19.98 -26.69 -9.37
C ILE A 211 -19.63 -26.39 -10.83
N PRO A 212 -18.35 -26.18 -11.18
CA PRO A 212 -17.18 -26.18 -10.30
C PRO A 212 -17.21 -25.05 -9.27
N THR A 213 -16.51 -25.20 -8.15
CA THR A 213 -16.41 -24.14 -7.11
C THR A 213 -15.10 -24.23 -6.34
N ILE A 214 -14.78 -23.19 -5.58
CA ILE A 214 -13.63 -23.11 -4.70
C ILE A 214 -14.02 -22.91 -3.24
N ILE A 215 -13.18 -23.43 -2.36
CA ILE A 215 -13.24 -23.25 -0.91
C ILE A 215 -11.86 -22.74 -0.47
N LEU A 216 -11.81 -21.61 0.22
CA LEU A 216 -10.57 -21.04 0.75
C LEU A 216 -10.50 -21.23 2.26
N SER A 217 -9.32 -21.56 2.77
CA SER A 217 -9.05 -21.61 4.22
C SER A 217 -9.29 -20.26 4.89
N SER A 218 -9.49 -20.28 6.22
CA SER A 218 -9.75 -19.07 7.02
C SER A 218 -8.64 -18.01 6.98
N ASP A 219 -7.43 -18.36 6.58
CA ASP A 219 -6.36 -17.41 6.26
C ASP A 219 -6.72 -16.42 5.14
N ALA A 220 -7.74 -16.69 4.32
CA ALA A 220 -8.25 -15.73 3.34
C ALA A 220 -8.79 -14.44 3.99
N SER A 221 -9.17 -14.50 5.27
CA SER A 221 -9.76 -13.38 6.00
C SER A 221 -8.83 -12.18 6.21
N VAL A 222 -7.52 -12.33 6.05
CA VAL A 222 -6.60 -11.18 6.16
C VAL A 222 -6.46 -10.38 4.86
N TYR A 223 -7.06 -10.84 3.76
CA TYR A 223 -6.99 -10.17 2.46
C TYR A 223 -8.18 -9.20 2.28
N SER A 224 -7.95 -7.93 2.62
CA SER A 224 -9.00 -6.90 2.58
C SER A 224 -9.67 -6.75 1.21
N ALA A 225 -8.88 -6.73 0.13
CA ALA A 225 -9.41 -6.62 -1.24
C ALA A 225 -10.33 -7.79 -1.61
N LEU A 226 -9.98 -9.01 -1.18
CA LEU A 226 -10.83 -10.19 -1.36
C LEU A 226 -12.12 -10.07 -0.52
N ASN A 227 -12.01 -9.70 0.75
CA ASN A 227 -13.14 -9.59 1.66
C ASN A 227 -14.19 -8.57 1.19
N GLN A 228 -13.75 -7.48 0.55
CA GLN A 228 -14.64 -6.44 0.01
C GLN A 228 -15.58 -6.98 -1.08
N VAL A 229 -15.14 -7.97 -1.86
CA VAL A 229 -15.93 -8.55 -2.95
C VAL A 229 -16.57 -9.87 -2.58
N TRP A 230 -16.06 -10.58 -1.57
CA TRP A 230 -16.45 -11.96 -1.28
C TRP A 230 -17.93 -12.12 -0.99
N THR A 231 -18.54 -11.18 -0.25
CA THR A 231 -19.96 -11.23 0.12
C THR A 231 -20.90 -11.17 -1.09
N GLN A 232 -20.40 -10.78 -2.26
CA GLN A 232 -21.18 -10.72 -3.50
C GLN A 232 -21.18 -12.06 -4.24
N VAL A 233 -20.16 -12.89 -4.03
CA VAL A 233 -19.91 -14.10 -4.82
C VAL A 233 -19.88 -15.37 -3.99
N GLY A 234 -19.86 -15.26 -2.66
CA GLY A 234 -19.66 -16.37 -1.76
C GLY A 234 -20.16 -16.11 -0.34
N THR A 235 -19.91 -17.08 0.52
CA THR A 235 -20.24 -17.04 1.95
C THR A 235 -18.98 -17.29 2.78
N THR A 236 -19.00 -16.82 4.02
CA THR A 236 -18.03 -17.22 5.06
C THR A 236 -18.75 -18.14 6.04
N GLU A 237 -18.23 -19.35 6.18
CA GLU A 237 -18.80 -20.42 6.99
C GLU A 237 -18.42 -20.25 8.47
N LYS A 238 -19.11 -20.99 9.35
CA LYS A 238 -18.90 -20.90 10.81
C LYS A 238 -17.48 -21.26 11.27
N ASP A 239 -16.79 -22.09 10.51
CA ASP A 239 -15.39 -22.47 10.75
C ASP A 239 -14.39 -21.50 10.10
N GLY A 240 -14.88 -20.39 9.54
CA GLY A 240 -14.10 -19.34 8.91
C GLY A 240 -13.70 -19.63 7.46
N TYR A 241 -14.11 -20.77 6.88
CA TYR A 241 -13.84 -21.06 5.47
C TYR A 241 -14.69 -20.18 4.55
N TYR A 242 -14.12 -19.84 3.40
CA TYR A 242 -14.75 -19.00 2.40
C TYR A 242 -15.21 -19.91 1.26
N VAL A 243 -16.51 -19.98 1.01
CA VAL A 243 -17.09 -20.86 -0.02
C VAL A 243 -17.67 -20.02 -1.14
N PHE A 244 -17.18 -20.24 -2.37
CA PHE A 244 -17.70 -19.56 -3.54
C PHE A 244 -19.06 -20.15 -3.93
N ARG A 245 -20.06 -19.29 -4.16
CA ARG A 245 -21.46 -19.68 -4.37
C ARG A 245 -21.99 -19.26 -5.74
N ASP A 246 -21.44 -18.20 -6.33
CA ASP A 246 -21.93 -17.63 -7.59
C ASP A 246 -21.14 -18.12 -8.81
N THR A 247 -21.25 -19.42 -9.10
CA THR A 247 -20.57 -20.07 -10.23
C THR A 247 -21.03 -19.58 -11.59
N GLY A 248 -22.21 -18.96 -11.68
CA GLY A 248 -22.78 -18.49 -12.94
C GLY A 248 -21.98 -17.35 -13.57
N GLN A 249 -21.29 -16.54 -12.77
CA GLN A 249 -20.44 -15.44 -13.26
C GLN A 249 -19.16 -15.93 -13.94
N MET A 250 -18.80 -17.20 -13.74
CA MET A 250 -17.52 -17.77 -14.18
C MET A 250 -17.62 -18.53 -15.50
N GLY A 251 -18.81 -18.94 -15.90
CA GLY A 251 -19.03 -19.73 -17.09
C GLY A 251 -20.08 -20.82 -16.89
N THR A 252 -20.04 -21.81 -17.77
CA THR A 252 -20.90 -23.00 -17.67
C THR A 252 -20.64 -23.75 -16.37
N TYR A 253 -21.71 -24.11 -15.67
CA TYR A 253 -21.65 -24.82 -14.39
C TYR A 253 -22.73 -25.89 -14.33
N LYS A 254 -22.61 -26.84 -13.41
CA LYS A 254 -23.63 -27.84 -13.11
C LYS A 254 -24.35 -27.48 -11.82
N ASP A 255 -25.67 -27.40 -11.89
CA ASP A 255 -26.55 -27.31 -10.73
C ASP A 255 -26.88 -28.73 -10.24
N LEU A 256 -26.37 -29.07 -9.07
CA LEU A 256 -26.53 -30.37 -8.43
C LEU A 256 -27.94 -30.58 -7.88
N SER A 257 -28.68 -29.50 -7.58
CA SER A 257 -30.07 -29.62 -7.12
C SER A 257 -31.01 -30.06 -8.25
N GLN A 258 -30.66 -29.73 -9.49
CA GLN A 258 -31.43 -30.07 -10.69
C GLN A 258 -30.78 -31.17 -11.53
N SER A 259 -29.55 -31.58 -11.20
CA SER A 259 -28.71 -32.45 -12.03
C SER A 259 -28.56 -31.94 -13.47
N LYS A 260 -28.46 -30.62 -13.67
CA LYS A 260 -28.39 -29.98 -15.00
C LYS A 260 -27.15 -29.14 -15.18
N VAL A 261 -26.59 -29.18 -16.39
CA VAL A 261 -25.55 -28.24 -16.83
C VAL A 261 -26.25 -26.98 -17.34
N ILE A 262 -25.86 -25.84 -16.79
CA ILE A 262 -26.33 -24.50 -17.14
C ILE A 262 -25.20 -23.80 -17.89
N ASN A 263 -25.43 -23.51 -19.17
CA ASN A 263 -24.47 -22.80 -19.99
C ASN A 263 -24.47 -21.31 -19.64
N ALA A 264 -23.28 -20.69 -19.60
CA ALA A 264 -23.21 -19.25 -19.50
C ALA A 264 -23.85 -18.61 -20.74
N THR A 265 -24.80 -17.70 -20.50
CA THR A 265 -25.29 -16.79 -21.54
C THR A 265 -24.23 -15.73 -21.73
N GLY A 266 -23.50 -15.81 -22.84
CA GLY A 266 -22.56 -14.78 -23.27
C GLY A 266 -23.25 -13.48 -23.66
#